data_AF-A0A536WSM4-F1
#
_entry.id   AF-A0A536WSM4-F1
#
_cell.length_a   1.000
_cell.length_b   1.000
_cell.length_c   1.000
_cell.angle_alpha   90.00
_cell.angle_beta   90.00
_cell.angle_gamma   90.00
#
_symmetry.space_group_name_H-M   'P 1'
#
loop_
_entity.id
_entity.type
_entity.pdbx_description
1 polymer ?
#
loop_
_entity_poly.entity_id
_entity_poly.type
_entity_poly.pdbx_seq_one_letter_code
_entity_poly.pdbx_strand_id
1 'polypeptide(L)'
;MRLPVIPSRATVLALAAVAVASVIALALGVPLLSVGRASAAIVIVGVIAALLDLAISLRAWRLHPMQWQRRLPAALALGVQRTLACALVNDSPHAWRVALFDHVDPELDFEGLPLTLVVPAKTRTEVHYNIVPRRRGRVRFAPAELRVRSRGR
;
A
#
# COMPACT_ATOMS: atom_id res chain seq x y z
N MET A 1 -2.48 4.59 -16.37
CA MET A 1 -1.65 4.51 -15.14
C MET A 1 -1.23 3.06 -14.92
N ARG A 2 0.08 2.76 -14.84
CA ARG A 2 0.56 1.43 -14.46
C ARG A 2 0.54 1.35 -12.94
N LEU A 3 -0.21 0.39 -12.37
CA LEU A 3 -0.25 0.15 -10.94
C LEU A 3 0.73 -0.99 -10.63
N PRO A 4 1.93 -0.71 -10.08
CA PRO A 4 2.88 -1.77 -9.74
C PRO A 4 2.28 -2.66 -8.64
N VAL A 5 2.25 -3.97 -8.90
CA VAL A 5 1.78 -4.97 -7.93
C VAL A 5 2.96 -5.44 -7.11
N ILE A 6 2.85 -5.35 -5.79
CA ILE A 6 3.92 -5.74 -4.87
C ILE A 6 3.50 -7.02 -4.14
N PRO A 7 4.29 -8.11 -4.22
CA PRO A 7 3.98 -9.33 -3.48
C PRO A 7 4.04 -9.05 -1.98
N SER A 8 3.06 -9.60 -1.27
CA SER A 8 3.01 -9.46 0.19
C SER A 8 4.05 -10.37 0.86
N ARG A 9 4.42 -10.06 2.10
CA ARG A 9 5.28 -10.91 2.93
C ARG A 9 4.70 -12.33 3.07
N ALA A 10 3.39 -12.45 3.28
CA ALA A 10 2.77 -13.77 3.42
C ALA A 10 2.76 -14.57 2.10
N THR A 11 2.72 -13.92 0.92
CA THR A 11 2.93 -14.63 -0.36
C THR A 11 4.35 -15.22 -0.42
N VAL A 12 5.36 -14.42 -0.06
CA VAL A 12 6.75 -14.85 -0.07
C VAL A 12 6.98 -16.00 0.92
N LEU A 13 6.42 -15.90 2.14
CA LEU A 13 6.51 -16.94 3.15
C LEU A 13 5.80 -18.23 2.73
N ALA A 14 4.63 -18.14 2.08
CA ALA A 14 3.92 -19.31 1.59
C ALA A 14 4.72 -20.06 0.50
N LEU A 15 5.32 -19.32 -0.44
CA LEU A 15 6.18 -19.92 -1.47
C LEU A 15 7.43 -20.56 -0.85
N ALA A 16 8.06 -19.90 0.12
CA ALA A 16 9.19 -20.46 0.85
C ALA A 16 8.80 -21.75 1.59
N ALA A 17 7.63 -21.79 2.24
CA ALA A 17 7.13 -22.98 2.91
C ALA A 17 6.88 -24.14 1.94
N VAL A 18 6.29 -23.87 0.76
CA VAL A 18 6.10 -24.89 -0.28
C VAL A 18 7.44 -25.44 -0.78
N ALA A 19 8.44 -24.57 -0.97
CA ALA A 19 9.78 -24.99 -1.37
C ALA A 19 10.44 -25.89 -0.30
N VAL A 20 10.40 -25.47 0.98
CA VAL A 20 10.95 -26.26 2.10
C VAL A 20 10.24 -27.60 2.24
N ALA A 21 8.90 -27.62 2.15
CA ALA A 21 8.13 -28.86 2.21
C ALA A 21 8.47 -29.81 1.04
N SER A 22 8.72 -29.27 -0.15
CA SER A 22 9.14 -30.06 -1.31
C SER A 22 10.51 -30.70 -1.09
N VAL A 23 11.47 -29.97 -0.52
CA VAL A 23 12.81 -30.51 -0.18
C VAL A 23 12.70 -31.62 0.85
N ILE A 24 11.91 -31.42 1.91
CA ILE A 24 11.69 -32.44 2.95
C ILE A 24 11.05 -33.70 2.35
N ALA A 25 10.02 -33.56 1.50
CA ALA A 25 9.37 -34.70 0.88
C ALA A 25 10.33 -35.51 0.00
N LEU A 26 11.19 -34.84 -0.77
CA LEU A 26 12.22 -35.52 -1.57
C LEU A 26 13.25 -36.24 -0.68
N ALA A 27 13.67 -35.63 0.43
CA ALA A 27 14.59 -36.25 1.39
C ALA A 27 14.00 -37.51 2.05
N LEU A 28 12.67 -37.56 2.21
CA LEU A 28 11.94 -38.73 2.71
C LEU A 28 11.67 -39.79 1.63
N GLY A 29 12.19 -39.62 0.41
CA GLY A 29 12.06 -40.60 -0.68
C GLY A 29 10.75 -40.53 -1.48
N VAL A 30 9.96 -39.47 -1.32
CA VAL A 30 8.76 -39.28 -2.15
C VAL A 30 9.17 -39.08 -3.62
N PRO A 31 8.52 -39.76 -4.60
CA PRO A 31 8.89 -39.63 -6.00
C PRO A 31 8.87 -38.19 -6.50
N LEU A 32 9.91 -37.80 -7.25
CA LEU A 32 10.07 -36.44 -7.80
C LEU A 32 8.82 -35.97 -8.57
N LEU A 33 8.22 -36.86 -9.37
CA LEU A 33 7.03 -36.52 -10.14
C LEU A 33 5.83 -36.18 -9.24
N SER A 34 5.67 -36.89 -8.12
CA SER A 34 4.59 -36.63 -7.16
C SER A 34 4.79 -35.28 -6.46
N VAL A 35 6.00 -34.98 -6.00
CA VAL A 35 6.33 -33.67 -5.38
C VAL A 35 6.19 -32.53 -6.38
N GLY A 36 6.67 -32.73 -7.62
CA GLY A 36 6.56 -31.75 -8.70
C GLY A 36 5.11 -31.42 -9.05
N ARG A 37 4.25 -32.44 -9.20
CA ARG A 37 2.81 -32.24 -9.47
C ARG A 37 2.10 -31.54 -8.31
N ALA A 38 2.39 -31.93 -7.07
CA ALA A 38 1.77 -31.33 -5.89
C ALA A 38 2.18 -29.85 -5.73
N SER A 39 3.48 -29.55 -5.80
CA SER A 39 3.98 -28.18 -5.68
C SER A 39 3.48 -27.29 -6.83
N ALA A 40 3.47 -27.80 -8.07
CA ALA A 40 2.89 -27.10 -9.20
C ALA A 40 1.40 -26.80 -9.01
N ALA A 41 0.61 -27.78 -8.56
CA ALA A 41 -0.81 -27.58 -8.29
C ALA A 41 -1.05 -26.49 -7.23
N ILE A 42 -0.29 -26.51 -6.13
CA ILE A 42 -0.37 -25.48 -5.07
C ILE A 42 -0.03 -24.10 -5.61
N VAL A 43 1.06 -23.98 -6.38
CA VAL A 43 1.47 -22.70 -6.98
C VAL A 43 0.41 -22.19 -7.96
N ILE A 44 -0.13 -23.05 -8.83
CA ILE A 44 -1.18 -22.68 -9.80
C ILE A 44 -2.42 -22.16 -9.06
N VAL A 45 -2.90 -22.87 -8.05
CA VAL A 45 -4.06 -22.44 -7.24
C VAL A 45 -3.76 -21.10 -6.55
N GLY A 46 -2.56 -20.95 -5.97
CA GLY A 46 -2.14 -19.71 -5.32
C GLY A 46 -2.08 -18.51 -6.29
N VAL A 47 -1.59 -18.72 -7.51
CA VAL A 47 -1.55 -17.69 -8.56
C VAL A 47 -2.97 -17.30 -8.98
N ILE A 48 -3.85 -18.28 -9.23
CA ILE A 48 -5.25 -18.01 -9.58
C ILE A 48 -5.93 -17.20 -8.48
N ALA A 49 -5.78 -17.61 -7.21
CA ALA A 49 -6.35 -16.89 -6.07
C ALA A 49 -5.82 -15.45 -5.97
N ALA A 50 -4.51 -15.25 -6.17
CA ALA A 50 -3.89 -13.92 -6.14
C ALA A 50 -4.38 -13.02 -7.29
N LEU A 51 -4.55 -13.57 -8.49
CA LEU A 51 -5.09 -12.84 -9.64
C LEU A 51 -6.56 -12.44 -9.43
N LEU A 52 -7.37 -13.33 -8.85
CA LEU A 52 -8.76 -13.04 -8.49
C LEU A 52 -8.85 -11.93 -7.44
N ASP A 53 -8.08 -12.02 -6.35
CA ASP A 53 -8.02 -10.98 -5.31
C ASP A 53 -7.57 -9.63 -5.89
N LEU A 54 -6.55 -9.64 -6.76
CA LEU A 54 -6.08 -8.45 -7.46
C LEU A 54 -7.17 -7.86 -8.35
N ALA A 55 -7.87 -8.67 -9.16
CA ALA A 55 -8.93 -8.21 -10.05
C ALA A 55 -10.10 -7.59 -9.27
N ILE A 56 -10.54 -8.24 -8.19
CA ILE A 56 -11.61 -7.75 -7.31
C ILE A 56 -11.19 -6.43 -6.66
N SER A 57 -9.96 -6.39 -6.12
CA SER A 57 -9.42 -5.19 -5.45
C SER A 57 -9.26 -4.03 -6.42
N LEU A 58 -8.71 -4.26 -7.62
CA LEU A 58 -8.56 -3.23 -8.65
C LEU A 58 -9.91 -2.70 -9.12
N ARG A 59 -10.91 -3.58 -9.29
CA ARG A 59 -12.27 -3.16 -9.66
C ARG A 59 -12.87 -2.28 -8.57
N ALA A 60 -12.78 -2.70 -7.31
CA ALA A 60 -13.29 -1.92 -6.18
C ALA A 60 -12.60 -0.54 -6.08
N TRP A 61 -11.28 -0.49 -6.27
CA TRP A 61 -10.51 0.76 -6.27
C TRP A 61 -10.90 1.71 -7.42
N ARG A 62 -11.08 1.18 -8.63
CA ARG A 62 -11.43 2.00 -9.80
C ARG A 62 -12.84 2.58 -9.73
N LEU A 63 -13.77 1.88 -9.09
CA LEU A 63 -15.15 2.35 -8.92
C LEU A 63 -15.24 3.51 -7.93
N HIS A 64 -14.46 3.46 -6.86
CA HIS A 64 -14.47 4.46 -5.78
C HIS A 64 -13.04 4.81 -5.37
N PRO A 65 -12.31 5.58 -6.19
CA PRO A 65 -10.97 6.03 -5.83
C PRO A 65 -11.04 6.96 -4.62
N MET A 66 -10.07 6.82 -3.70
CA MET A 66 -10.00 7.75 -2.56
C MET A 66 -9.55 9.13 -3.01
N GLN A 67 -10.01 10.14 -2.27
CA GLN A 67 -9.59 11.52 -2.47
C GLN A 67 -8.66 11.95 -1.35
N TRP A 68 -7.57 12.59 -1.73
CA TRP A 68 -6.65 13.24 -0.81
C TRP A 68 -6.90 14.74 -0.78
N GLN A 69 -7.14 15.28 0.41
CA GLN A 69 -7.42 16.69 0.63
C GLN A 69 -6.38 17.28 1.58
N ARG A 70 -5.71 18.36 1.16
CA ARG A 70 -4.76 19.10 1.98
C ARG A 70 -5.39 20.44 2.39
N ARG A 71 -5.28 20.82 3.66
CA ARG A 71 -5.55 22.20 4.09
C ARG A 71 -4.21 22.89 4.29
N LEU A 72 -3.80 23.67 3.29
CA LEU A 72 -2.54 24.40 3.34
C LEU A 72 -2.76 25.77 4.02
N PRO A 73 -1.84 26.19 4.91
CA PRO A 73 -1.88 27.53 5.46
C PRO A 73 -1.57 28.58 4.37
N ALA A 74 -2.07 29.80 4.55
CA ALA A 74 -1.84 30.90 3.61
C ALA A 74 -0.35 31.27 3.47
N ALA A 75 0.43 31.08 4.54
CA ALA A 75 1.86 31.34 4.56
C ALA A 75 2.59 30.35 5.48
N LEU A 76 3.84 30.07 5.14
CA LEU A 76 4.74 29.21 5.90
C LEU A 76 5.93 30.05 6.37
N ALA A 77 6.07 30.21 7.68
CA ALA A 77 7.17 30.96 8.27
C ALA A 77 8.46 30.10 8.24
N LEU A 78 9.55 30.71 7.75
CA LEU A 78 10.85 30.05 7.64
C LEU A 78 11.32 29.50 8.99
N GLY A 79 11.76 28.24 9.04
CA GLY A 79 12.27 27.59 10.25
C GLY A 79 11.24 27.29 11.32
N VAL A 80 9.95 27.58 11.08
CA VAL A 80 8.87 27.31 12.04
C VAL A 80 8.15 26.03 11.66
N GLN A 81 8.12 25.07 12.57
CA GLN A 81 7.35 23.84 12.40
C GLN A 81 5.86 24.14 12.32
N ARG A 82 5.19 23.52 11.34
CA ARG A 82 3.75 23.62 11.13
C ARG A 82 3.16 22.24 10.93
N THR A 83 2.07 21.97 11.62
CA THR A 83 1.27 20.77 11.42
C THR A 83 0.30 20.99 10.27
N LEU A 84 0.39 20.17 9.22
CA LEU A 84 -0.53 20.18 8.11
C LEU A 84 -1.73 19.28 8.40
N ALA A 85 -2.93 19.88 8.40
CA ALA A 85 -4.18 19.15 8.49
C ALA A 85 -4.58 18.64 7.10
N CYS A 86 -4.73 17.33 6.98
CA CYS A 86 -5.12 16.68 5.75
C CYS A 86 -6.27 15.69 6.01
N ALA A 87 -6.89 15.21 4.94
CA ALA A 87 -7.91 14.19 5.04
C ALA A 87 -7.85 13.23 3.87
N LEU A 88 -8.01 11.94 4.18
CA LEU A 88 -8.26 10.92 3.18
C LEU A 88 -9.74 10.55 3.21
N VAL A 89 -10.40 10.77 2.08
CA VAL A 89 -11.83 10.51 1.91
C VAL A 89 -12.00 9.19 1.18
N ASN A 90 -12.69 8.25 1.83
CA ASN A 90 -13.04 6.96 1.27
C ASN A 90 -14.56 6.84 1.15
N ASP A 91 -15.07 7.10 -0.06
CA ASP A 91 -16.50 6.96 -0.37
C ASP A 91 -16.88 5.51 -0.71
N SER A 92 -15.89 4.60 -0.79
CA SER A 92 -16.16 3.20 -1.09
C SER A 92 -16.86 2.51 0.08
N PRO A 93 -17.66 1.45 -0.19
CA PRO A 93 -18.27 0.63 0.86
C PRO A 93 -17.27 -0.31 1.54
N HIS A 94 -15.97 -0.13 1.33
CA HIS A 94 -14.92 -1.01 1.83
C HIS A 94 -13.88 -0.22 2.61
N ALA A 95 -13.43 -0.78 3.72
CA ALA A 95 -12.27 -0.25 4.43
C ALA A 95 -10.99 -0.64 3.67
N TRP A 96 -9.98 0.23 3.73
CA TRP A 96 -8.70 -0.01 3.06
C TRP A 96 -7.54 0.27 4.00
N ARG A 97 -6.55 -0.61 3.98
CA ARG A 97 -5.26 -0.37 4.63
C ARG A 97 -4.30 0.27 3.63
N VAL A 98 -3.83 1.46 3.96
CA VAL A 98 -3.06 2.30 3.03
C VAL A 98 -1.79 2.83 3.66
N ALA A 99 -0.80 3.12 2.82
CA ALA A 99 0.33 3.97 3.15
C ALA A 99 0.34 5.16 2.17
N LEU A 100 0.24 6.38 2.69
CA LEU A 100 0.20 7.62 1.92
C LEU A 100 1.58 8.31 1.91
N PHE A 101 2.03 8.65 0.72
CA PHE A 101 3.25 9.40 0.46
C PHE A 101 2.84 10.75 -0.14
N ASP A 102 3.07 11.84 0.59
CA ASP A 102 2.52 13.15 0.19
C ASP A 102 3.40 13.93 -0.80
N HIS A 103 4.62 13.44 -1.07
CA HIS A 103 5.60 14.07 -1.97
C HIS A 103 5.77 15.56 -1.67
N VAL A 104 6.15 15.84 -0.42
CA VAL A 104 6.42 17.17 0.08
C VAL A 104 7.56 17.81 -0.72
N ASP A 105 7.44 19.11 -1.00
CA ASP A 105 8.47 19.89 -1.70
C ASP A 105 9.85 19.70 -1.03
N PRO A 106 10.94 19.48 -1.78
CA PRO A 106 12.27 19.36 -1.21
C PRO A 106 12.70 20.56 -0.37
N GLU A 107 12.13 21.76 -0.54
CA GLU A 107 12.43 22.94 0.28
C GLU A 107 11.78 22.90 1.69
N LEU A 108 11.00 21.86 1.99
CA LEU A 108 10.41 21.61 3.30
C LEU A 108 11.04 20.36 3.93
N ASP A 109 11.41 20.42 5.20
CA ASP A 109 11.54 19.22 6.03
C ASP A 109 10.14 18.71 6.38
N PHE A 110 10.02 17.41 6.63
CA PHE A 110 8.78 16.82 7.09
C PHE A 110 9.01 15.70 8.11
N GLU A 111 8.02 15.50 8.97
CA GLU A 111 7.99 14.43 9.96
C GLU A 111 6.59 13.80 10.01
N GLY A 112 6.52 12.48 10.17
CA GLY A 112 5.25 11.73 10.23
C GLY A 112 4.79 11.15 8.89
N LEU A 113 5.64 11.16 7.85
CA LEU A 113 5.40 10.48 6.58
C LEU A 113 6.32 9.25 6.43
N PRO A 114 5.89 8.18 5.74
CA PRO A 114 4.55 7.99 5.16
C PRO A 114 3.49 7.70 6.24
N LEU A 115 2.26 8.17 6.00
CA LEU A 115 1.13 7.88 6.88
C LEU A 115 0.60 6.47 6.61
N THR A 116 0.69 5.57 7.59
CA THR A 116 0.17 4.21 7.47
C THR A 116 -1.07 4.05 8.35
N LEU A 117 -2.24 3.83 7.74
CA LEU A 117 -3.52 3.79 8.44
C LEU A 117 -4.53 2.86 7.77
N VAL A 118 -5.57 2.51 8.53
CA VAL A 118 -6.80 1.93 7.98
C VAL A 118 -7.81 3.03 7.82
N VAL A 119 -8.37 3.14 6.63
CA VAL A 119 -9.37 4.16 6.28
C VAL A 119 -10.71 3.44 6.19
N PRO A 120 -11.62 3.65 7.15
CA PRO A 120 -12.90 2.96 7.17
C PRO A 120 -13.73 3.26 5.93
N ALA A 121 -14.70 2.39 5.63
CA ALA A 121 -15.66 2.62 4.56
C ALA A 121 -16.46 3.91 4.80
N LYS A 122 -16.83 4.61 3.72
CA LYS A 122 -17.71 5.80 3.75
C LYS A 122 -17.30 6.84 4.80
N THR A 123 -16.00 7.10 4.93
CA THR A 123 -15.45 7.93 6.01
C THR A 123 -14.45 8.94 5.46
N ARG A 124 -14.45 10.14 6.06
CA ARG A 124 -13.39 11.13 5.94
C ARG A 124 -12.44 11.01 7.14
N THR A 125 -11.25 10.47 6.92
CA THR A 125 -10.26 10.27 7.97
C THR A 125 -9.31 11.46 8.02
N GLU A 126 -9.32 12.20 9.12
CA GLU A 126 -8.39 13.31 9.33
C GLU A 126 -7.02 12.79 9.77
N VAL A 127 -5.98 13.35 9.16
CA VAL A 127 -4.58 12.98 9.42
C VAL A 127 -3.71 14.22 9.43
N HIS A 128 -2.60 14.12 10.16
CA HIS A 128 -1.71 15.25 10.39
C HIS A 128 -0.26 14.80 10.23
N TYR A 129 0.57 15.67 9.67
CA TYR A 129 2.02 15.51 9.66
C TYR A 129 2.68 16.89 9.76
N ASN A 130 3.94 16.94 10.15
CA ASN A 130 4.64 18.20 10.39
C ASN A 130 5.53 18.56 9.21
N ILE A 131 5.66 19.85 8.94
CA ILE A 131 6.62 20.41 7.98
C ILE A 131 7.41 21.56 8.59
N VAL A 132 8.64 21.76 8.12
CA VAL A 132 9.47 22.92 8.46
C VAL A 132 10.03 23.55 7.18
N PRO A 133 9.71 24.80 6.85
CA PRO A 133 10.26 25.43 5.64
C PRO A 133 11.73 25.78 5.82
N ARG A 134 12.58 25.34 4.87
CA ARG A 134 14.02 25.62 4.87
C ARG A 134 14.39 26.83 4.02
N ARG A 135 13.52 27.24 3.08
CA ARG A 135 13.77 28.37 2.19
C ARG A 135 12.54 29.25 2.02
N ARG A 136 12.75 30.56 1.80
CA ARG A 136 11.69 31.47 1.37
C ARG A 136 11.40 31.23 -0.11
N GLY A 137 10.12 31.21 -0.45
CA GLY A 137 9.70 31.02 -1.83
C GLY A 137 8.32 30.39 -1.93
N ARG A 138 7.95 30.01 -3.14
CA ARG A 138 6.76 29.20 -3.40
C ARG A 138 7.15 27.73 -3.30
N VAL A 139 6.45 27.00 -2.44
CA VAL A 139 6.55 25.53 -2.36
C VAL A 139 5.42 24.89 -3.16
N ARG A 140 5.65 23.71 -3.72
CA ARG A 140 4.66 22.95 -4.47
C ARG A 140 4.58 21.53 -3.93
N PHE A 141 3.36 21.07 -3.67
CA PHE A 141 3.09 19.68 -3.33
C PHE A 141 2.77 18.92 -4.61
N ALA A 142 3.53 17.85 -4.90
CA ALA A 142 3.20 16.96 -5.99
C ALA A 142 1.93 16.14 -5.66
N PRO A 143 1.29 15.47 -6.63
CA PRO A 143 0.22 14.52 -6.34
C PRO A 143 0.69 13.47 -5.32
N ALA A 144 -0.14 13.20 -4.31
CA ALA A 144 0.17 12.15 -3.35
C ALA A 144 0.09 10.78 -4.00
N GLU A 145 0.91 9.85 -3.53
CA GLU A 145 0.87 8.45 -3.90
C GLU A 145 0.31 7.60 -2.77
N LEU A 146 -0.49 6.59 -3.14
CA LEU A 146 -1.10 5.69 -2.20
C LEU A 146 -0.70 4.26 -2.50
N ARG A 147 -0.11 3.59 -1.51
CA ARG A 147 0.08 2.14 -1.54
C ARG A 147 -1.08 1.49 -0.80
N VAL A 148 -1.88 0.72 -1.52
CA VAL A 148 -3.11 0.09 -1.01
C VAL A 148 -2.91 -1.42 -0.86
N ARG A 149 -3.39 -2.00 0.25
CA ARG A 149 -3.46 -3.47 0.40
C ARG A 149 -4.67 -4.02 -0.34
N SER A 150 -4.49 -5.15 -1.02
CA SER A 150 -5.61 -5.90 -1.59
C SER A 150 -6.53 -6.43 -0.49
N ARG A 151 -7.77 -6.75 -0.85
CA ARG A 151 -8.84 -7.02 0.11
C ARG A 151 -8.71 -8.36 0.82
N GLY A 152 -8.13 -9.36 0.17
CA GLY A 152 -7.94 -10.69 0.75
C GLY A 152 -6.90 -10.76 1.88
N ARG A 153 -6.40 -9.63 2.41
CA ARG A 153 -5.26 -9.57 3.36
C ARG A 153 -5.35 -8.47 4.43
#